data_AF-A0A0D0D7Q8-F1
#
_entry.id   AF-A0A0D0D7Q8-F1
#
_cell.length_a   1.000
_cell.length_b   1.000
_cell.length_c   1.000
_cell.angle_alpha   90.00
_cell.angle_beta   90.00
_cell.angle_gamma   90.00
#
_symmetry.space_group_name_H-M   'P 1'
#
loop_
_entity.id
_entity.type
_entity.pdbx_description
1 polymer ?
#
loop_
_entity_poly.entity_id
_entity_poly.type
_entity_poly.pdbx_seq_one_letter_code
_entity_poly.pdbx_strand_id
1 'polypeptide(L)' 'LSILTGISLMPSIGLWHVHGHQNKCFAQYSPGFIQGAGRVEGEIIETLWAILNIIFGSACGM' A
#
# COMPACT_ATOMS: atom_id res chain seq x y z
N LEU A 1 -0.88 -6.21 -24.65
CA LEU A 1 -2.07 -5.72 -23.92
C LEU A 1 -2.45 -4.38 -24.56
N SER A 2 -3.50 -4.32 -25.36
CA SER A 2 -3.92 -3.08 -26.02
C SER A 2 -4.80 -2.30 -25.06
N ILE A 3 -4.27 -1.21 -24.51
CA ILE A 3 -4.98 -0.33 -23.57
C ILE A 3 -5.90 0.57 -24.40
N LEU A 4 -7.16 0.73 -23.97
CA LEU A 4 -8.14 1.57 -24.67
C LEU A 4 -7.60 3.00 -24.82
N THR A 5 -7.63 3.53 -26.04
CA THR A 5 -7.20 4.90 -26.33
C THR A 5 -8.15 5.87 -25.63
N GLY A 6 -7.61 6.75 -24.79
CA GLY A 6 -8.39 7.74 -24.02
C GLY A 6 -8.58 7.42 -22.53
N ILE A 7 -8.07 6.29 -22.03
CA ILE A 7 -8.04 6.00 -20.58
C ILE A 7 -6.72 6.50 -19.99
N SER A 8 -6.79 7.29 -18.93
CA SER A 8 -5.63 7.68 -18.12
C SER A 8 -5.38 6.63 -17.04
N LEU A 9 -4.16 6.09 -16.99
CA LEU A 9 -3.74 5.15 -15.95
C LEU A 9 -2.90 5.89 -14.91
N MET A 10 -3.27 5.75 -13.64
CA MET A 10 -2.46 6.21 -12.51
C MET A 10 -1.74 5.01 -11.89
N PRO A 11 -0.39 4.92 -12.03
CA PRO A 11 0.38 3.88 -11.35
C PRO A 11 0.38 4.12 -9.84
N SER A 12 0.27 3.04 -9.06
CA SER A 12 0.40 3.08 -7.61
C SER A 12 1.33 1.96 -7.13
N ILE A 13 1.99 2.20 -6.00
CA ILE A 13 2.87 1.24 -5.33
C ILE A 13 2.35 1.10 -3.91
N GLY A 14 2.19 -0.15 -3.44
CA GLY A 14 1.77 -0.42 -2.07
C GLY A 14 2.64 0.30 -1.05
N LEU A 15 2.04 0.72 0.06
CA LEU A 15 2.65 1.62 1.04
C LEU A 15 3.99 1.09 1.55
N TRP A 16 4.11 -0.22 1.78
CA TRP A 16 5.37 -0.83 2.20
C TRP A 16 6.51 -0.68 1.19
N HIS A 17 6.22 -0.95 -0.07
CA HIS A 17 7.22 -0.93 -1.13
C HIS A 17 7.64 0.50 -1.47
N VAL A 18 6.72 1.48 -1.40
CA VAL A 18 7.05 2.87 -1.74
C VAL A 18 7.91 3.55 -0.67
N HIS A 19 7.79 3.16 0.61
CA HIS A 19 8.64 3.69 1.68
C HIS A 19 10.11 3.23 1.56
N GLY A 20 10.36 2.05 1.00
CA GLY A 20 11.72 1.55 0.72
C GLY A 20 12.39 2.17 -0.52
N HIS A 21 11.67 3.00 -1.27
CA HIS A 21 12.16 3.72 -2.43
C HIS A 21 12.76 5.08 -2.06
N GLN A 22 13.04 5.91 -3.07
CA GLN A 22 13.39 7.32 -2.91
C GLN A 22 12.19 8.17 -2.47
N ASN A 23 12.42 9.19 -1.62
CA ASN A 23 11.36 10.06 -1.07
C ASN A 23 10.42 10.67 -2.13
N LYS A 24 10.93 10.99 -3.32
CA LYS A 24 10.10 11.54 -4.40
C LYS A 24 9.00 10.57 -4.90
N CYS A 25 9.20 9.26 -4.72
CA CYS A 25 8.22 8.25 -5.11
C CYS A 25 7.02 8.21 -4.15
N PHE A 26 7.22 8.59 -2.88
CA PHE A 26 6.17 8.53 -1.87
C PHE A 26 4.96 9.38 -2.25
N ALA A 27 5.19 10.66 -2.57
CA ALA A 27 4.12 11.58 -2.98
C ALA A 27 3.49 11.23 -4.34
N GLN A 28 4.24 10.59 -5.25
CA GLN A 28 3.77 10.31 -6.61
C GLN A 28 2.99 9.00 -6.75
N TYR A 29 3.38 7.97 -6.00
CA TYR A 29 2.90 6.61 -6.22
C TYR A 29 2.22 5.99 -5.00
N SER A 30 2.25 6.65 -3.83
CA SER A 30 1.49 6.14 -2.69
C SER A 30 0.00 6.26 -2.98
N PRO A 31 -0.78 5.16 -2.86
CA PRO A 31 -2.22 5.18 -3.06
C PRO A 31 -2.92 6.13 -2.09
N GLY A 32 -2.30 6.49 -0.96
CA GLY A 32 -2.83 7.49 -0.02
C GLY A 32 -2.99 8.90 -0.60
N PHE A 33 -2.34 9.22 -1.72
CA PHE A 33 -2.48 10.51 -2.42
C PHE A 33 -3.34 10.42 -3.69
N ILE A 34 -3.87 9.24 -4.02
CA ILE A 34 -4.67 9.00 -5.22
C ILE A 34 -6.14 9.01 -4.85
N GLN A 35 -6.89 9.98 -5.37
CA GLN A 35 -8.33 10.06 -5.10
C GLN A 35 -9.06 8.80 -5.61
N GLY A 36 -9.85 8.18 -4.74
CA GLY A 36 -10.58 6.96 -5.06
C GLY A 36 -9.75 5.67 -4.95
N ALA A 37 -8.45 5.75 -4.66
CA ALA A 37 -7.68 4.55 -4.32
C ALA A 37 -8.08 4.04 -2.93
N GLY A 38 -8.44 2.77 -2.86
CA GLY A 38 -8.66 2.08 -1.60
C GLY A 38 -7.33 1.68 -0.95
N ARG A 39 -7.33 1.56 0.37
CA ARG A 39 -6.25 0.92 1.11
C ARG A 39 -6.69 -0.48 1.53
N VAL A 40 -5.84 -1.47 1.34
CA VAL A 40 -6.12 -2.83 1.83
C VAL A 40 -5.74 -2.88 3.31
N GLU A 41 -6.63 -3.40 4.16
CA GLU A 41 -6.42 -3.54 5.61
C GLU A 41 -5.09 -4.25 5.96
N GLY A 42 -4.65 -5.19 5.10
CA GLY A 42 -3.35 -5.86 5.22
C GLY A 42 -2.18 -4.89 5.35
N GLU A 43 -2.15 -3.78 4.60
CA GLU A 43 -1.06 -2.79 4.69
C GLU A 43 -1.01 -2.10 6.07
N ILE A 44 -2.15 -2.00 6.75
CA ILE A 44 -2.24 -1.43 8.11
C ILE A 44 -1.82 -2.49 9.13
N ILE A 45 -2.35 -3.70 9.01
CA ILE A 45 -2.07 -4.82 9.91
C ILE A 45 -0.58 -5.17 9.90
N GLU A 46 0.06 -5.19 8.73
CA GLU A 46 1.50 -5.41 8.60
C GLU A 46 2.29 -4.37 9.42
N THR A 47 1.85 -3.10 9.46
CA THR A 47 2.60 -2.04 10.18
C THR A 47 2.50 -2.25 11.68
N LEU A 48 1.39 -2.83 12.11
CA LEU A 48 1.09 -3.12 13.51
C LEU A 48 1.50 -4.52 13.92
N TRP A 49 2.11 -5.31 13.04
CA TRP A 49 2.32 -6.73 13.26
C TRP A 49 3.13 -7.03 14.51
N ALA A 50 4.21 -6.30 14.78
CA ALA A 50 5.00 -6.47 16.00
C ALA A 50 4.15 -6.32 17.27
N ILE A 51 3.19 -5.40 17.27
CA ILE A 51 2.28 -5.15 18.40
C ILE A 51 1.16 -6.19 18.42
N LEU A 52 0.58 -6.52 17.26
CA LEU A 52 -0.51 -7.48 17.13
C LEU A 52 -0.08 -8.90 17.48
N ASN A 53 1.16 -9.30 17.18
CA ASN A 53 1.74 -10.58 17.61
C ASN A 53 1.74 -10.75 19.13
N ILE A 54 1.88 -9.65 19.88
CA ILE A 54 1.93 -9.68 21.34
C ILE A 54 0.52 -9.78 21.93
N ILE A 55 -0.46 -9.13 21.29
CA ILE A 55 -1.80 -8.92 21.88
C ILE A 55 -2.82 -9.93 21.36
N PHE A 56 -2.68 -10.41 20.13
CA PHE A 56 -3.59 -11.35 19.49
C PHE A 56 -2.88 -12.66 19.11
N GLY A 57 -3.16 -13.73 19.86
CA GLY A 57 -2.65 -15.07 19.55
C GLY A 57 -3.07 -15.57 18.16
N SER A 58 -4.19 -15.09 17.62
CA SER A 58 -4.67 -15.41 16.26
C SER A 58 -3.90 -14.70 15.15
N ALA A 59 -3.13 -13.66 15.45
CA ALA A 59 -2.28 -12.95 14.50
C ALA A 59 -0.81 -13.41 14.56
N CYS A 60 -0.48 -14.31 15.48
CA CYS A 60 0.86 -14.83 15.68
C CYS A 60 1.31 -15.65 14.47
N GLY A 61 2.38 -15.19 13.80
CA GLY A 61 2.98 -15.91 12.67
C GLY A 61 2.22 -15.80 11.35
N MET A 62 1.41 -14.74 11.16
CA MET A 62 0.97 -14.32 9.82
C MET A 62 2.13 -13.92 8.90
#